data_AF-A0A6L8TD62-F1
#
_entry.id   AF-A0A6L8TD62-F1
#
_cell.length_a   1.000
_cell.length_b   1.000
_cell.length_c   1.000
_cell.angle_alpha   90.00
_cell.angle_beta   90.00
_cell.angle_gamma   90.00
#
_symmetry.space_group_name_H-M   'P 1'
#
loop_
_entity.id
_entity.type
_entity.pdbx_description
1 polymer ?
#
loop_
_entity_poly.entity_id
_entity_poly.type
_entity_poly.pdbx_seq_one_letter_code
_entity_poly.pdbx_strand_id
1 'polypeptide(L)'
;MNRRKKVKRLGAKTISFPKGKGHLTHNNREFISNNVVPERTVWNRIYIQESLEQAYEKCFGQALRDYNVAQKRKDRRKENYLKEIENSGNKEKTFYENIVQIGKKDDTPVVGADGKLTEEAKAAIEILEQYAKTFQERNPNLYLFNCVMHLDEATPHLHIDYIPVANGYKTGMKTRNSLTKALQQMGFAKAVSKKENETVAWQQRERTYLTELCQEKGIDVEVLGVQRDNLTLPEYKAAMQKVEALEQQAEEMEIHNRELATQAGELANQIDELEARDKSNQELLAKHDLRATTLKNISKEVDAETKKIKSAAIPVNHLFGGEEYVKVKKNDWNKIMDAFSRAVSRNYLLEKYEKKIFALEKKIATLTDQIEKLKQFVASRGLGEAFVEFVKSLAPKSFKQKLEEKKADVAEQNRQRKITQQEMLDKKKKLQQEM
;
A
#
# COMPACT_ATOMS: atom_id res chain seq x y z
N MET A 1 -2.25 -38.32 -7.45
CA MET A 1 -3.69 -38.20 -7.80
C MET A 1 -4.44 -38.06 -6.49
N ASN A 2 -5.16 -37.00 -6.14
CA ASN A 2 -6.12 -36.21 -6.92
C ASN A 2 -5.97 -34.72 -6.61
N ARG A 3 -5.63 -33.93 -7.64
CA ARG A 3 -5.91 -32.49 -7.66
C ARG A 3 -7.42 -32.34 -7.67
N ARG A 4 -8.01 -31.98 -6.52
CA ARG A 4 -9.37 -31.42 -6.49
C ARG A 4 -9.38 -30.22 -7.42
N LYS A 5 -10.12 -30.33 -8.53
CA LYS A 5 -10.42 -29.21 -9.42
C LYS A 5 -10.95 -28.07 -8.55
N LYS A 6 -10.18 -26.97 -8.44
CA LYS A 6 -10.69 -25.69 -7.95
C LYS A 6 -11.76 -25.26 -8.95
N VAL A 7 -13.02 -25.55 -8.62
CA VAL A 7 -14.16 -24.86 -9.24
C VAL A 7 -13.97 -23.39 -8.89
N LYS A 8 -13.92 -22.53 -9.91
CA LYS A 8 -13.89 -21.07 -9.76
C LYS A 8 -15.13 -20.69 -8.92
N ARG A 9 -14.96 -20.42 -7.63
CA ARG A 9 -16.01 -19.75 -6.84
C ARG A 9 -16.13 -18.35 -7.43
N LEU A 10 -17.29 -18.03 -8.00
CA LEU A 10 -17.70 -16.64 -8.22
C LEU A 10 -17.51 -15.93 -6.87
N GLY A 11 -16.77 -14.82 -6.85
CA GLY A 11 -16.59 -14.03 -5.64
C GLY A 11 -17.95 -13.61 -5.08
N ALA A 12 -18.08 -13.56 -3.76
CA ALA A 12 -19.31 -13.15 -3.10
C ALA A 12 -19.71 -11.72 -3.55
N LYS A 13 -21.00 -11.47 -3.77
CA LYS A 13 -21.53 -10.17 -4.22
C LYS A 13 -21.66 -9.22 -3.02
N THR A 14 -21.65 -7.91 -3.29
CA THR A 14 -21.83 -6.89 -2.24
C THR A 14 -23.19 -6.20 -2.34
N ILE A 15 -23.81 -5.84 -1.21
CA ILE A 15 -25.06 -5.04 -1.21
C ILE A 15 -24.76 -3.58 -0.85
N SER A 16 -25.15 -2.68 -1.74
CA SER A 16 -25.10 -1.23 -1.50
C SER A 16 -26.49 -0.72 -1.10
N PHE A 17 -26.56 0.03 0.00
CA PHE A 17 -27.77 0.71 0.47
C PHE A 17 -27.45 2.14 0.99
N PRO A 18 -26.78 3.00 0.21
CA PRO A 18 -26.48 4.36 0.65
C PRO A 18 -27.74 5.23 0.67
N LYS A 19 -27.61 6.34 1.40
CA LYS A 19 -28.55 7.44 1.30
C LYS A 19 -28.21 8.26 0.04
N GLY A 20 -29.17 8.37 -0.87
CA GLY A 20 -29.03 9.16 -2.09
C GLY A 20 -29.22 10.66 -1.85
N LYS A 21 -28.93 11.47 -2.88
CA LYS A 21 -29.11 12.92 -2.82
C LYS A 21 -30.57 13.32 -3.04
N GLY A 22 -31.36 12.48 -3.71
CA GLY A 22 -32.75 12.72 -4.08
C GLY A 22 -32.85 13.60 -5.32
N HIS A 23 -32.57 13.04 -6.50
CA HIS A 23 -32.64 13.76 -7.77
C HIS A 23 -33.73 13.13 -8.65
N LEU A 24 -34.99 13.51 -8.45
CA LEU A 24 -36.13 12.93 -9.18
C LEU A 24 -35.97 13.05 -10.71
N THR A 25 -35.40 14.16 -11.20
CA THR A 25 -35.14 14.37 -12.62
C THR A 25 -34.14 13.36 -13.20
N HIS A 26 -33.20 12.86 -12.39
CA HIS A 26 -32.29 11.78 -12.78
C HIS A 26 -33.01 10.43 -12.76
N ASN A 27 -33.74 10.15 -11.67
CA ASN A 27 -34.42 8.88 -11.43
C ASN A 27 -35.49 8.62 -12.51
N ASN A 28 -36.14 9.68 -12.97
CA ASN A 28 -37.22 9.62 -13.94
C ASN A 28 -36.75 9.91 -15.37
N ARG A 29 -35.42 10.02 -15.58
CA ARG A 29 -34.80 10.28 -16.89
C ARG A 29 -35.33 11.55 -17.59
N GLU A 30 -35.68 12.58 -16.81
CA GLU A 30 -35.96 13.93 -17.34
C GLU A 30 -34.69 14.61 -17.86
N PHE A 31 -33.51 14.17 -17.40
CA PHE A 31 -32.23 14.43 -18.05
C PHE A 31 -31.38 13.16 -18.14
N ILE A 32 -30.57 13.07 -19.20
CA ILE A 32 -29.66 11.97 -19.43
C ILE A 32 -28.24 12.38 -18.99
N SER A 33 -27.66 11.64 -18.05
CA SER A 33 -26.29 11.86 -17.59
C SER A 33 -25.28 11.06 -18.43
N ASN A 34 -24.00 11.46 -18.42
CA ASN A 34 -22.96 10.80 -19.22
C ASN A 34 -22.76 9.30 -18.96
N ASN A 35 -23.29 8.76 -17.86
CA ASN A 35 -23.14 7.35 -17.50
C ASN A 35 -24.34 6.50 -17.92
N VAL A 36 -25.39 7.15 -18.43
CA VAL A 36 -26.59 6.51 -18.95
C VAL A 36 -26.37 6.18 -20.41
N VAL A 37 -26.72 4.96 -20.80
CA VAL A 37 -26.78 4.51 -22.20
C VAL A 37 -28.21 4.73 -22.68
N PRO A 38 -28.50 5.77 -23.49
CA PRO A 38 -29.86 6.19 -23.82
C PRO A 38 -30.73 5.08 -24.39
N GLU A 39 -30.16 4.21 -25.21
CA GLU A 39 -30.84 3.12 -25.90
C GLU A 39 -31.38 2.05 -24.93
N ARG A 40 -30.83 2.00 -23.71
CA ARG A 40 -31.24 1.05 -22.66
C ARG A 40 -32.24 1.64 -21.68
N THR A 41 -32.59 2.92 -21.77
CA THR A 41 -33.58 3.55 -20.87
C THR A 41 -34.94 2.83 -20.91
N VAL A 42 -35.29 2.26 -22.07
CA VAL A 42 -36.50 1.43 -22.25
C VAL A 42 -36.47 0.11 -21.48
N TRP A 43 -35.31 -0.30 -20.94
CA TRP A 43 -35.19 -1.48 -20.08
C TRP A 43 -35.48 -1.14 -18.62
N ASN A 44 -35.44 0.14 -18.23
CA ASN A 44 -35.72 0.55 -16.86
C ASN A 44 -37.12 0.11 -16.43
N ARG A 45 -37.29 -0.20 -15.14
CA ARG A 45 -38.57 -0.64 -14.59
C ARG A 45 -39.10 0.40 -13.62
N ILE A 46 -40.34 0.81 -13.80
CA ILE A 46 -41.02 1.77 -12.93
C ILE A 46 -42.03 0.99 -12.09
N TYR A 47 -41.86 1.01 -10.77
CA TYR A 47 -42.79 0.37 -9.83
C TYR A 47 -43.84 1.35 -9.33
N ILE A 48 -43.41 2.58 -9.04
CA ILE A 48 -44.29 3.70 -8.72
C ILE A 48 -43.58 4.99 -9.11
N GLN A 49 -44.34 5.97 -9.60
CA GLN A 49 -43.84 7.30 -9.97
C GLN A 49 -44.95 8.33 -9.78
N GLU A 50 -45.07 8.83 -8.56
CA GLU A 50 -46.01 9.87 -8.17
C GLU A 50 -45.29 11.22 -8.05
N SER A 51 -45.96 12.33 -8.36
CA SER A 51 -45.38 13.66 -8.13
C SER A 51 -45.23 13.94 -6.63
N LEU A 52 -44.23 14.72 -6.24
CA LEU A 52 -44.00 15.03 -4.83
C LEU A 52 -45.21 15.75 -4.20
N GLU A 53 -45.89 16.60 -4.96
CA GLU A 53 -47.09 17.32 -4.56
C GLU A 53 -48.26 16.37 -4.30
N GLN A 54 -48.50 15.41 -5.21
CA GLN A 54 -49.56 14.40 -5.05
C GLN A 54 -49.29 13.52 -3.83
N ALA A 55 -48.04 13.09 -3.66
CA ALA A 55 -47.62 12.30 -2.51
C ALA A 55 -47.79 13.06 -1.18
N TYR A 56 -47.47 14.36 -1.16
CA TYR A 56 -47.68 15.22 0.01
C TYR A 56 -49.16 15.42 0.33
N GLU A 57 -50.02 15.57 -0.67
CA GLU A 57 -51.46 15.66 -0.48
C GLU A 57 -52.01 14.38 0.14
N LYS A 58 -51.61 13.20 -0.35
CA LYS A 58 -51.99 11.91 0.24
C LYS A 58 -51.49 11.73 1.67
N CYS A 59 -50.23 12.08 1.93
CA CYS A 59 -49.61 11.90 3.25
C CYS A 59 -50.14 12.88 4.30
N PHE A 60 -50.38 14.15 3.93
CA PHE A 60 -50.55 15.24 4.88
C PHE A 60 -51.75 16.15 4.60
N GLY A 61 -52.39 16.06 3.44
CA GLY A 61 -53.46 16.97 3.03
C GLY A 61 -54.60 17.02 4.03
N GLN A 62 -55.06 15.87 4.52
CA GLN A 62 -56.11 15.83 5.53
C GLN A 62 -55.66 16.43 6.86
N ALA A 63 -54.47 16.09 7.35
CA ALA A 63 -53.95 16.64 8.59
C ALA A 63 -53.72 18.16 8.52
N LEU A 64 -53.39 18.68 7.33
CA LEU A 64 -53.23 20.11 7.07
C LEU A 64 -54.58 20.83 7.13
N ARG A 65 -55.61 20.27 6.47
CA ARG A 65 -56.99 20.79 6.53
C ARG A 65 -57.49 20.83 7.97
N ASP A 66 -57.40 19.72 8.69
CA ASP A 66 -57.84 19.62 10.08
C ASP A 66 -57.13 20.64 10.98
N TYR A 67 -55.81 20.82 10.79
CA TYR A 67 -55.02 21.80 11.52
C TYR A 67 -55.50 23.24 11.26
N ASN A 68 -55.72 23.59 9.99
CA ASN A 68 -56.13 24.93 9.57
C ASN A 68 -57.55 25.29 10.03
N VAL A 69 -58.48 24.32 10.03
CA VAL A 69 -59.84 24.50 10.57
C VAL A 69 -59.80 24.89 12.06
N ALA A 70 -58.89 24.28 12.83
CA ALA A 70 -58.71 24.60 14.25
C ALA A 70 -57.99 25.95 14.51
N GLN A 71 -57.40 26.60 13.50
CA GLN A 71 -56.67 27.86 13.68
C GLN A 71 -57.60 29.09 13.61
N LYS A 72 -57.72 29.80 14.74
CA LYS A 72 -58.39 31.11 14.85
C LYS A 72 -57.57 32.26 14.26
N ARG A 73 -56.24 32.14 14.31
CA ARG A 73 -55.28 33.17 13.85
C ARG A 73 -54.86 32.91 12.42
N LYS A 74 -55.02 33.90 11.53
CA LYS A 74 -54.70 33.77 10.09
C LYS A 74 -53.21 33.48 9.85
N ASP A 75 -52.33 34.10 10.63
CA ASP A 75 -50.88 33.94 10.53
C ASP A 75 -50.37 32.55 10.95
N ARG A 76 -51.20 31.74 11.62
CA ARG A 76 -50.87 30.37 12.02
C ARG A 76 -51.34 29.30 11.03
N ARG A 77 -52.15 29.68 10.04
CA ARG A 77 -52.61 28.76 8.99
C ARG A 77 -51.45 28.46 8.04
N LYS A 78 -51.38 27.23 7.58
CA LYS A 78 -50.36 26.74 6.65
C LYS A 78 -51.01 26.53 5.29
N GLU A 79 -50.51 27.18 4.26
CA GLU A 79 -51.09 27.04 2.91
C GLU A 79 -50.64 25.77 2.21
N ASN A 80 -49.33 25.49 2.26
CA ASN A 80 -48.73 24.35 1.57
C ASN A 80 -47.68 23.69 2.47
N TYR A 81 -47.98 22.48 2.96
CA TYR A 81 -47.09 21.79 3.89
C TYR A 81 -45.75 21.37 3.27
N LEU A 82 -45.67 21.12 1.96
CA LEU A 82 -44.40 20.87 1.28
C LEU A 82 -43.47 22.09 1.41
N LYS A 83 -43.98 23.28 1.11
CA LYS A 83 -43.23 24.55 1.28
C LYS A 83 -42.83 24.80 2.72
N GLU A 84 -43.64 24.38 3.69
CA GLU A 84 -43.29 24.47 5.11
C GLU A 84 -42.06 23.62 5.45
N ILE A 85 -41.93 22.44 4.84
CA ILE A 85 -40.75 21.57 5.02
C ILE A 85 -39.54 22.16 4.29
N GLU A 86 -39.70 22.64 3.05
CA GLU A 86 -38.60 23.28 2.29
C GLU A 86 -37.98 24.47 3.03
N ASN A 87 -38.82 25.26 3.71
CA ASN A 87 -38.40 26.43 4.47
C ASN A 87 -38.09 26.14 5.95
N SER A 88 -38.14 24.86 6.37
CA SER A 88 -37.94 24.47 7.77
C SER A 88 -36.47 24.60 8.19
N GLY A 89 -36.21 25.28 9.31
CA GLY A 89 -34.89 25.34 9.94
C GLY A 89 -34.46 24.02 10.61
N ASN A 90 -35.35 23.02 10.68
CA ASN A 90 -35.11 21.76 11.39
C ASN A 90 -34.31 20.72 10.58
N LYS A 91 -33.84 21.07 9.38
CA LYS A 91 -33.09 20.19 8.46
C LYS A 91 -33.86 18.94 8.03
N GLU A 92 -35.19 18.99 8.10
CA GLU A 92 -36.08 17.98 7.54
C GLU A 92 -35.98 18.04 6.01
N LYS A 93 -35.88 16.88 5.35
CA LYS A 93 -35.90 16.83 3.88
C LYS A 93 -37.33 16.61 3.43
N THR A 94 -37.68 17.17 2.26
CA THR A 94 -38.98 16.94 1.64
C THR A 94 -39.20 15.46 1.33
N PHE A 95 -38.14 14.75 0.94
CA PHE A 95 -38.12 13.30 0.83
C PHE A 95 -36.71 12.75 1.07
N TYR A 96 -36.62 11.42 1.14
CA TYR A 96 -35.38 10.68 1.34
C TYR A 96 -35.23 9.65 0.23
N GLU A 97 -34.00 9.44 -0.22
CA GLU A 97 -33.67 8.47 -1.27
C GLU A 97 -32.76 7.39 -0.71
N ASN A 98 -33.04 6.13 -1.05
CA ASN A 98 -32.09 5.04 -0.96
C ASN A 98 -31.79 4.46 -2.34
N ILE A 99 -30.50 4.25 -2.59
CA ILE A 99 -30.05 3.54 -3.79
C ILE A 99 -29.73 2.10 -3.37
N VAL A 100 -30.29 1.11 -4.05
CA VAL A 100 -30.09 -0.31 -3.73
C VAL A 100 -29.46 -1.02 -4.91
N GLN A 101 -28.31 -1.65 -4.68
CA GLN A 101 -27.59 -2.39 -5.71
C GLN A 101 -27.07 -3.72 -5.16
N ILE A 102 -27.12 -4.76 -5.98
CA ILE A 102 -26.51 -6.07 -5.73
C ILE A 102 -25.33 -6.23 -6.67
N GLY A 103 -24.14 -6.51 -6.11
CA GLY A 103 -22.90 -6.64 -6.86
C GLY A 103 -22.24 -5.33 -7.25
N LYS A 104 -21.22 -5.41 -8.11
CA LYS A 104 -20.47 -4.30 -8.70
C LYS A 104 -20.35 -4.51 -10.22
N LYS A 105 -19.84 -3.49 -10.93
CA LYS A 105 -19.71 -3.51 -12.39
C LYS A 105 -19.02 -4.77 -12.90
N ASP A 106 -18.00 -5.25 -12.19
CA ASP A 106 -17.18 -6.37 -12.66
C ASP A 106 -17.85 -7.74 -12.47
N ASP A 107 -18.82 -7.87 -11.55
CA ASP A 107 -19.47 -9.15 -11.22
C ASP A 107 -20.96 -9.21 -11.57
N THR A 108 -21.60 -8.06 -11.80
CA THR A 108 -23.02 -7.92 -12.12
C THR A 108 -23.22 -6.79 -13.15
N PRO A 109 -22.47 -6.78 -14.27
CA PRO A 109 -22.70 -5.78 -15.32
C PRO A 109 -24.07 -5.99 -15.94
N VAL A 110 -24.80 -4.91 -16.25
CA VAL A 110 -26.09 -5.03 -16.95
C VAL A 110 -25.94 -5.82 -18.24
N VAL A 111 -24.93 -5.49 -19.07
CA VAL A 111 -24.73 -6.09 -20.39
C VAL A 111 -23.40 -6.84 -20.49
N GLY A 112 -23.43 -7.97 -21.19
CA GLY A 112 -22.24 -8.72 -21.59
C GLY A 112 -21.59 -8.16 -22.85
N ALA A 113 -20.54 -8.84 -23.33
CA ALA A 113 -19.84 -8.47 -24.56
C ALA A 113 -20.73 -8.52 -25.82
N ASP A 114 -21.82 -9.27 -25.77
CA ASP A 114 -22.83 -9.39 -26.83
C ASP A 114 -23.91 -8.30 -26.78
N GLY A 115 -23.80 -7.35 -25.83
CA GLY A 115 -24.77 -6.28 -25.63
C GLY A 115 -26.10 -6.72 -25.01
N LYS A 116 -26.24 -7.98 -24.58
CA LYS A 116 -27.45 -8.51 -23.96
C LYS A 116 -27.34 -8.54 -22.44
N LEU A 117 -28.51 -8.61 -21.78
CA LEU A 117 -28.60 -8.79 -20.32
C LEU A 117 -27.81 -10.02 -19.88
N THR A 118 -26.88 -9.83 -18.94
CA THR A 118 -26.13 -10.93 -18.33
C THR A 118 -27.01 -11.77 -17.42
N GLU A 119 -26.62 -13.03 -17.18
CA GLU A 119 -27.33 -13.90 -16.24
C GLU A 119 -27.27 -13.36 -14.81
N GLU A 120 -26.12 -12.77 -14.43
CA GLU A 120 -25.94 -12.12 -13.13
C GLU A 120 -26.87 -10.92 -12.98
N ALA A 121 -27.02 -10.09 -14.02
CA ALA A 121 -27.96 -8.98 -14.01
C ALA A 121 -29.41 -9.45 -13.93
N LYS A 122 -29.79 -10.52 -14.65
CA LYS A 122 -31.15 -11.10 -14.58
C LYS A 122 -31.49 -11.55 -13.16
N ALA A 123 -30.57 -12.26 -12.50
CA ALA A 123 -30.75 -12.69 -11.11
C ALA A 123 -30.89 -11.49 -10.15
N ALA A 124 -30.03 -10.47 -10.30
CA ALA A 124 -30.11 -9.26 -9.49
C ALA A 124 -31.43 -8.49 -9.73
N ILE A 125 -31.90 -8.40 -10.97
CA ILE A 125 -33.17 -7.77 -11.33
C ILE A 125 -34.34 -8.44 -10.62
N GLU A 126 -34.39 -9.78 -10.62
CA GLU A 126 -35.47 -10.52 -9.97
C GLU A 126 -35.53 -10.24 -8.46
N ILE A 127 -34.37 -10.27 -7.79
CA ILE A 127 -34.26 -9.98 -6.35
C ILE A 127 -34.66 -8.54 -6.04
N LEU A 128 -34.12 -7.58 -6.80
CA LEU A 128 -34.43 -6.16 -6.60
C LEU A 128 -35.92 -5.87 -6.89
N GLU A 129 -36.52 -6.53 -7.87
CA GLU A 129 -37.95 -6.44 -8.16
C GLU A 129 -38.80 -6.93 -6.98
N GLN A 130 -38.48 -8.10 -6.41
CA GLN A 130 -39.17 -8.62 -5.24
C GLN A 130 -39.01 -7.69 -4.03
N TYR A 131 -37.80 -7.15 -3.83
CA TYR A 131 -37.51 -6.20 -2.76
C TYR A 131 -38.34 -4.91 -2.90
N ALA A 132 -38.42 -4.36 -4.12
CA ALA A 132 -39.18 -3.14 -4.42
C ALA A 132 -40.68 -3.35 -4.21
N LYS A 133 -41.26 -4.42 -4.75
CA LYS A 133 -42.70 -4.72 -4.66
C LYS A 133 -43.18 -4.89 -3.22
N THR A 134 -42.33 -5.43 -2.34
CA THR A 134 -42.67 -5.67 -0.94
C THR A 134 -42.29 -4.49 -0.01
N PHE A 135 -41.63 -3.44 -0.53
CA PHE A 135 -41.03 -2.39 0.29
C PHE A 135 -42.04 -1.65 1.18
N GLN A 136 -43.19 -1.27 0.63
CA GLN A 136 -44.19 -0.50 1.36
C GLN A 136 -44.78 -1.28 2.55
N GLU A 137 -44.92 -2.60 2.43
CA GLU A 137 -45.47 -3.48 3.47
C GLU A 137 -44.56 -3.56 4.70
N ARG A 138 -43.24 -3.64 4.47
CA ARG A 138 -42.24 -3.63 5.56
C ARG A 138 -42.02 -2.25 6.16
N ASN A 139 -42.39 -1.21 5.43
CA ASN A 139 -42.09 0.19 5.75
C ASN A 139 -43.37 1.05 5.78
N PRO A 140 -44.37 0.72 6.63
CA PRO A 140 -45.68 1.37 6.59
C PRO A 140 -45.67 2.87 6.88
N ASN A 141 -44.65 3.38 7.58
CA ASN A 141 -44.49 4.82 7.85
C ASN A 141 -43.54 5.53 6.89
N LEU A 142 -43.01 4.85 5.88
CA LEU A 142 -42.21 5.44 4.81
C LEU A 142 -43.04 5.33 3.53
N TYR A 143 -43.76 6.40 3.18
CA TYR A 143 -44.61 6.41 2.00
C TYR A 143 -43.73 6.43 0.75
N LEU A 144 -43.70 5.31 0.04
CA LEU A 144 -42.97 5.13 -1.21
C LEU A 144 -43.75 5.84 -2.31
N PHE A 145 -43.19 6.91 -2.87
CA PHE A 145 -43.85 7.68 -3.93
C PHE A 145 -43.12 7.57 -5.27
N ASN A 146 -41.83 7.27 -5.28
CA ASN A 146 -41.08 7.00 -6.49
C ASN A 146 -40.14 5.80 -6.30
N CYS A 147 -40.21 4.83 -7.20
CA CYS A 147 -39.34 3.65 -7.20
C CYS A 147 -39.07 3.18 -8.63
N VAL A 148 -37.81 3.34 -9.03
CA VAL A 148 -37.36 3.07 -10.40
C VAL A 148 -36.10 2.20 -10.37
N MET A 149 -36.05 1.17 -11.20
CA MET A 149 -34.88 0.36 -11.46
C MET A 149 -34.17 0.82 -12.73
N HIS A 150 -32.91 1.21 -12.60
CA HIS A 150 -32.05 1.56 -13.72
C HIS A 150 -31.31 0.33 -14.24
N LEU A 151 -31.48 0.07 -15.54
CA LEU A 151 -30.81 -0.97 -16.33
C LEU A 151 -30.04 -0.36 -17.52
N ASP A 152 -29.96 0.97 -17.57
CA ASP A 152 -29.29 1.75 -18.59
C ASP A 152 -27.90 2.25 -18.17
N GLU A 153 -27.47 1.93 -16.95
CA GLU A 153 -26.15 2.24 -16.41
C GLU A 153 -25.25 0.99 -16.32
N ALA A 154 -24.20 1.03 -15.50
CA ALA A 154 -23.21 -0.06 -15.42
C ALA A 154 -23.77 -1.32 -14.73
N THR A 155 -24.57 -1.14 -13.67
CA THR A 155 -25.08 -2.19 -12.78
C THR A 155 -26.57 -1.98 -12.53
N PRO A 156 -27.39 -3.05 -12.44
CA PRO A 156 -28.78 -2.93 -12.02
C PRO A 156 -28.88 -2.31 -10.61
N HIS A 157 -29.64 -1.24 -10.47
CA HIS A 157 -29.87 -0.61 -9.17
C HIS A 157 -31.24 0.04 -9.07
N LEU A 158 -31.78 0.12 -7.86
CA LEU A 158 -33.02 0.81 -7.54
C LEU A 158 -32.74 2.20 -6.99
N HIS A 159 -33.56 3.16 -7.40
CA HIS A 159 -33.84 4.38 -6.66
C HIS A 159 -35.15 4.20 -5.91
N ILE A 160 -35.13 4.44 -4.60
CA ILE A 160 -36.28 4.29 -3.70
C ILE A 160 -36.44 5.63 -2.97
N ASP A 161 -37.41 6.43 -3.43
CA ASP A 161 -37.71 7.73 -2.85
C ASP A 161 -38.99 7.64 -2.00
N TYR A 162 -38.86 8.05 -0.73
CA TYR A 162 -39.94 7.95 0.24
C TYR A 162 -40.07 9.19 1.12
N ILE A 163 -41.28 9.39 1.63
CA ILE A 163 -41.65 10.45 2.57
C ILE A 163 -41.95 9.80 3.92
N PRO A 164 -41.26 10.16 5.02
CA PRO A 164 -41.56 9.61 6.32
C PRO A 164 -42.82 10.25 6.89
N VAL A 165 -43.81 9.44 7.25
CA VAL A 165 -45.10 9.87 7.79
C VAL A 165 -45.19 9.48 9.26
N ALA A 166 -45.20 10.47 10.13
CA ALA A 166 -45.28 10.27 11.56
C ALA A 166 -46.57 10.86 12.14
N ASN A 167 -47.29 10.06 12.92
CA ASN A 167 -48.61 10.42 13.47
C ASN A 167 -48.54 10.80 14.97
N GLY A 168 -49.66 11.25 15.55
CA GLY A 168 -49.82 11.40 17.00
C GLY A 168 -49.02 12.55 17.62
N TYR A 169 -48.86 13.68 16.93
CA TYR A 169 -48.35 14.90 17.55
C TYR A 169 -49.45 15.63 18.35
N LYS A 170 -49.12 16.08 19.56
CA LYS A 170 -50.06 16.78 20.47
C LYS A 170 -50.21 18.27 20.15
N THR A 171 -49.18 18.88 19.57
CA THR A 171 -49.17 20.28 19.14
C THR A 171 -49.13 20.33 17.61
N GLY A 172 -49.45 21.47 16.99
CA GLY A 172 -49.36 21.66 15.54
C GLY A 172 -50.21 20.66 14.72
N MET A 173 -49.75 20.32 13.52
CA MET A 173 -50.34 19.24 12.72
C MET A 173 -50.14 17.89 13.41
N LYS A 174 -51.20 17.06 13.44
CA LYS A 174 -51.21 15.73 14.07
C LYS A 174 -50.33 14.71 13.35
N THR A 175 -50.20 14.86 12.03
CA THR A 175 -49.35 14.06 11.14
C THR A 175 -48.29 14.96 10.52
N ARG A 176 -47.04 14.52 10.48
CA ARG A 176 -45.88 15.33 10.05
C ARG A 176 -44.83 14.52 9.30
N ASN A 177 -44.03 15.21 8.49
CA ASN A 177 -42.79 14.66 7.93
C ASN A 177 -41.74 14.56 9.04
N SER A 178 -41.46 13.36 9.54
CA SER A 178 -40.43 13.15 10.57
C SER A 178 -39.87 11.73 10.50
N LEU A 179 -38.65 11.60 9.95
CA LEU A 179 -38.00 10.30 9.79
C LEU A 179 -37.81 9.57 11.12
N THR A 180 -37.28 10.25 12.14
CA THR A 180 -37.02 9.64 13.46
C THR A 180 -38.30 9.09 14.08
N LYS A 181 -39.39 9.88 14.10
CA LYS A 181 -40.64 9.43 14.71
C LYS A 181 -41.34 8.37 13.86
N ALA A 182 -41.27 8.46 12.54
CA ALA A 182 -41.79 7.43 11.64
C ALA A 182 -41.12 6.08 11.89
N LEU A 183 -39.78 6.05 12.01
CA LEU A 183 -39.04 4.84 12.35
C LEU A 183 -39.39 4.32 13.76
N GLN A 184 -39.50 5.19 14.76
CA GLN A 184 -39.94 4.79 16.11
C GLN A 184 -41.34 4.15 16.10
N GLN A 185 -42.26 4.67 15.29
CA GLN A 185 -43.61 4.11 15.13
C GLN A 185 -43.61 2.74 14.43
N MET A 186 -42.56 2.44 13.65
CA MET A 186 -42.33 1.10 13.10
C MET A 186 -41.58 0.16 14.06
N GLY A 187 -41.35 0.58 15.32
CA GLY A 187 -40.75 -0.26 16.36
C GLY A 187 -39.24 -0.12 16.50
N PHE A 188 -38.58 0.81 15.80
CA PHE A 188 -37.15 1.04 15.98
C PHE A 188 -36.87 1.78 17.30
N ALA A 189 -35.92 1.25 18.08
CA ALA A 189 -35.54 1.82 19.36
C ALA A 189 -34.96 3.24 19.21
N LYS A 190 -35.25 4.10 20.19
CA LYS A 190 -34.76 5.47 20.22
C LYS A 190 -33.22 5.49 20.21
N ALA A 191 -32.64 6.43 19.47
CA ALA A 191 -31.19 6.56 19.38
C ALA A 191 -30.49 6.64 20.75
N VAL A 192 -29.44 5.82 20.90
CA VAL A 192 -28.51 5.82 22.05
C VAL A 192 -27.27 6.64 21.72
N SER A 193 -26.84 6.63 20.46
CA SER A 193 -25.69 7.40 19.97
C SER A 193 -25.88 7.81 18.52
N LYS A 194 -24.97 8.64 17.97
CA LYS A 194 -24.96 8.93 16.53
C LYS A 194 -24.77 7.68 15.67
N LYS A 195 -24.08 6.65 16.20
CA LYS A 195 -23.79 5.39 15.51
C LYS A 195 -24.87 4.33 15.72
N GLU A 196 -25.67 4.50 16.78
CA GLU A 196 -26.77 3.60 17.16
C GLU A 196 -28.06 4.41 17.22
N ASN A 197 -28.69 4.55 16.04
CA ASN A 197 -29.92 5.30 15.85
C ASN A 197 -30.92 4.50 14.99
N GLU A 198 -32.14 5.01 14.92
CA GLU A 198 -33.26 4.39 14.22
C GLU A 198 -32.96 4.10 12.75
N THR A 199 -32.26 5.02 12.07
CA THR A 199 -31.93 4.87 10.65
C THR A 199 -30.91 3.76 10.43
N VAL A 200 -29.90 3.66 11.29
CA VAL A 200 -28.90 2.57 11.22
C VAL A 200 -29.55 1.21 11.46
N ALA A 201 -30.40 1.11 12.49
CA ALA A 201 -31.12 -0.13 12.78
C ALA A 201 -32.06 -0.54 11.63
N TRP A 202 -32.77 0.42 11.04
CA TRP A 202 -33.62 0.21 9.88
C TRP A 202 -32.84 -0.24 8.64
N GLN A 203 -31.73 0.44 8.31
CA GLN A 203 -30.86 0.04 7.20
C GLN A 203 -30.30 -1.36 7.41
N GLN A 204 -29.96 -1.73 8.64
CA GLN A 204 -29.51 -3.08 8.95
C GLN A 204 -30.61 -4.12 8.69
N ARG A 205 -31.86 -3.84 9.12
CA ARG A 205 -33.02 -4.71 8.82
C ARG A 205 -33.22 -4.89 7.31
N GLU A 206 -33.19 -3.82 6.53
CA GLU A 206 -33.37 -3.91 5.07
C GLU A 206 -32.20 -4.65 4.39
N ARG A 207 -30.96 -4.45 4.85
CA ARG A 207 -29.79 -5.20 4.37
C ARG A 207 -29.91 -6.70 4.67
N THR A 208 -30.37 -7.06 5.86
CA THR A 208 -30.60 -8.46 6.24
C THR A 208 -31.65 -9.09 5.32
N TYR A 209 -32.80 -8.44 5.12
CA TYR A 209 -33.83 -8.95 4.22
C TYR A 209 -33.33 -9.09 2.77
N LEU A 210 -32.60 -8.12 2.23
CA LEU A 210 -31.97 -8.26 0.91
C LEU A 210 -30.97 -9.41 0.84
N THR A 211 -30.25 -9.68 1.93
CA THR A 211 -29.29 -10.79 2.01
C THR A 211 -30.02 -12.13 1.97
N GLU A 212 -31.14 -12.25 2.68
CA GLU A 212 -32.01 -13.43 2.64
C GLU A 212 -32.54 -13.69 1.23
N LEU A 213 -33.04 -12.66 0.54
CA LEU A 213 -33.49 -12.79 -0.86
C LEU A 213 -32.36 -13.22 -1.80
N CYS A 214 -31.13 -12.75 -1.57
CA CYS A 214 -29.97 -13.20 -2.34
C CYS A 214 -29.66 -14.68 -2.09
N GLN A 215 -29.72 -15.12 -0.82
CA GLN A 215 -29.46 -16.51 -0.44
C GLN A 215 -30.51 -17.47 -1.01
N GLU A 216 -31.78 -17.08 -1.04
CA GLU A 216 -32.87 -17.85 -1.70
C GLU A 216 -32.59 -18.11 -3.18
N LYS A 217 -31.85 -17.22 -3.83
CA LYS A 217 -31.43 -17.33 -5.24
C LYS A 217 -30.02 -17.90 -5.42
N GLY A 218 -29.40 -18.40 -4.34
CA GLY A 218 -28.07 -19.00 -4.38
C GLY A 218 -26.93 -17.99 -4.58
N ILE A 219 -27.14 -16.72 -4.24
CA ILE A 219 -26.13 -15.67 -4.31
C ILE A 219 -25.50 -15.47 -2.92
N ASP A 220 -24.22 -15.79 -2.81
CA ASP A 220 -23.43 -15.48 -1.61
C ASP A 220 -23.16 -13.97 -1.52
N VAL A 221 -23.47 -13.37 -0.37
CA VAL A 221 -23.26 -11.94 -0.10
C VAL A 221 -22.15 -11.74 0.90
N GLU A 222 -21.15 -10.93 0.55
CA GLU A 222 -20.11 -10.47 1.46
C GLU A 222 -20.49 -9.12 2.06
N VAL A 223 -20.58 -9.07 3.39
CA VAL A 223 -20.82 -7.84 4.14
C VAL A 223 -19.47 -7.15 4.37
N LEU A 224 -19.11 -6.26 3.46
CA LEU A 224 -17.98 -5.35 3.67
C LEU A 224 -18.34 -4.38 4.79
N GLY A 225 -17.41 -4.19 5.74
CA GLY A 225 -17.60 -3.45 6.99
C GLY A 225 -18.55 -2.26 6.87
N VAL A 226 -19.54 -2.21 7.77
CA VAL A 226 -20.76 -1.38 7.75
C VAL A 226 -20.52 0.14 7.63
N GLN A 227 -19.26 0.59 7.63
CA GLN A 227 -18.87 1.98 7.39
C GLN A 227 -18.34 2.16 5.97
N ARG A 228 -19.23 2.58 5.06
CA ARG A 228 -18.85 3.25 3.81
C ARG A 228 -19.29 4.70 3.89
N ASP A 229 -18.39 5.62 3.58
CA ASP A 229 -18.76 7.03 3.38
C ASP A 229 -19.73 7.13 2.19
N ASN A 230 -20.76 7.99 2.30
CA ASN A 230 -21.69 8.26 1.21
C ASN A 230 -20.98 9.13 0.15
N LEU A 231 -20.22 8.50 -0.74
CA LEU A 231 -19.56 9.17 -1.86
C LEU A 231 -20.57 9.44 -2.98
N THR A 232 -20.48 10.63 -3.56
CA THR A 232 -21.12 10.92 -4.86
C THR A 232 -20.48 10.10 -5.97
N LEU A 233 -21.17 9.93 -7.10
CA LEU A 233 -20.62 9.17 -8.23
C LEU A 233 -19.25 9.70 -8.73
N PRO A 234 -19.01 11.01 -8.85
CA PRO A 234 -17.68 11.54 -9.17
C PRO A 234 -16.62 11.20 -8.09
N GLU A 235 -16.97 11.36 -6.81
CA GLU A 235 -16.06 11.02 -5.70
C GLU A 235 -15.74 9.52 -5.66
N TYR A 236 -16.73 8.67 -5.93
CA TYR A 236 -16.55 7.23 -6.04
C TYR A 236 -15.62 6.86 -7.20
N LYS A 237 -15.82 7.44 -8.39
CA LYS A 237 -14.93 7.22 -9.54
C LYS A 237 -13.48 7.65 -9.23
N ALA A 238 -13.29 8.81 -8.61
CA ALA A 238 -11.97 9.28 -8.21
C ALA A 238 -11.33 8.37 -7.14
N ALA A 239 -12.11 7.89 -6.17
CA ALA A 239 -11.65 6.95 -5.18
C ALA A 239 -11.24 5.61 -5.81
N MET A 240 -12.03 5.09 -6.76
CA MET A 240 -11.72 3.84 -7.46
C MET A 240 -10.47 3.95 -8.33
N GLN A 241 -10.29 5.06 -9.06
CA GLN A 241 -9.03 5.30 -9.80
C GLN A 241 -7.81 5.31 -8.88
N LYS A 242 -7.96 5.87 -7.68
CA LYS A 242 -6.90 5.88 -6.68
C LYS A 242 -6.62 4.48 -6.12
N VAL A 243 -7.66 3.67 -5.90
CA VAL A 243 -7.50 2.27 -5.46
C VAL A 243 -6.80 1.46 -6.54
N GLU A 244 -7.22 1.57 -7.80
CA GLU A 244 -6.60 0.87 -8.94
C GLU A 244 -5.12 1.24 -9.09
N ALA A 245 -4.78 2.54 -8.98
CA ALA A 245 -3.38 2.99 -9.00
C ALA A 245 -2.56 2.44 -7.82
N LEU A 246 -3.17 2.29 -6.64
CA LEU A 246 -2.51 1.71 -5.47
C LEU A 246 -2.33 0.19 -5.61
N GLU A 247 -3.30 -0.51 -6.20
CA GLU A 247 -3.19 -1.94 -6.50
C GLU A 247 -2.08 -2.21 -7.53
N GLN A 248 -1.98 -1.39 -8.59
CA GLN A 248 -0.88 -1.46 -9.55
C GLN A 248 0.48 -1.23 -8.88
N GLN A 249 0.60 -0.21 -8.02
CA GLN A 249 1.83 0.02 -7.24
C GLN A 249 2.17 -1.14 -6.30
N ALA A 250 1.17 -1.79 -5.71
CA ALA A 250 1.40 -2.94 -4.84
C ALA A 250 1.90 -4.16 -5.64
N GLU A 251 1.37 -4.39 -6.84
CA GLU A 251 1.82 -5.46 -7.73
C GLU A 251 3.25 -5.22 -8.23
N GLU A 252 3.58 -3.98 -8.65
CA GLU A 252 4.95 -3.59 -9.02
C GLU A 252 5.94 -3.79 -7.86
N MET A 253 5.53 -3.42 -6.64
CA MET A 253 6.35 -3.62 -5.44
C MET A 253 6.55 -5.10 -5.11
N GLU A 254 5.54 -5.95 -5.33
CA GLU A 254 5.65 -7.39 -5.14
C GLU A 254 6.65 -8.02 -6.12
N ILE A 255 6.61 -7.60 -7.39
CA ILE A 255 7.56 -8.03 -8.42
C ILE A 255 8.98 -7.62 -8.03
N HIS A 256 9.17 -6.35 -7.66
CA HIS A 256 10.49 -5.84 -7.25
C HIS A 256 11.04 -6.56 -6.00
N ASN A 257 10.19 -6.85 -5.01
CA ASN A 257 10.58 -7.61 -3.83
C ASN A 257 11.02 -9.05 -4.19
N ARG A 258 10.38 -9.67 -5.19
CA ARG A 258 10.76 -11.00 -5.66
C ARG A 258 12.13 -10.99 -6.37
N GLU A 259 12.41 -9.94 -7.13
CA GLU A 259 13.72 -9.72 -7.76
C GLU A 259 14.82 -9.53 -6.70
N LEU A 260 14.58 -8.67 -5.70
CA LEU A 260 15.51 -8.46 -4.58
C LEU A 260 15.77 -9.75 -3.80
N ALA A 261 14.74 -10.55 -3.56
CA ALA A 261 14.90 -11.85 -2.90
C ALA A 261 15.77 -12.82 -3.73
N THR A 262 15.66 -12.76 -5.05
CA THR A 262 16.49 -13.57 -5.97
C THR A 262 17.95 -13.12 -5.92
N GLN A 263 18.21 -11.81 -6.01
CA GLN A 263 19.55 -11.24 -5.90
C GLN A 263 20.20 -11.53 -4.55
N ALA A 264 19.43 -11.46 -3.46
CA ALA A 264 19.92 -11.83 -2.12
C ALA A 264 20.34 -13.31 -2.05
N GLY A 265 19.60 -14.20 -2.71
CA GLY A 265 19.98 -15.61 -2.83
C GLY A 265 21.26 -15.83 -3.64
N GLU A 266 21.44 -15.10 -4.75
CA GLU A 266 22.67 -15.16 -5.56
C GLU A 266 23.89 -14.67 -4.77
N LEU A 267 23.75 -13.57 -4.03
CA LEU A 267 24.82 -13.05 -3.18
C LEU A 267 25.17 -14.01 -2.05
N ALA A 268 24.18 -14.66 -1.43
CA ALA A 268 24.44 -15.69 -0.42
C ALA A 268 25.28 -16.84 -1.00
N ASN A 269 24.94 -17.34 -2.19
CA ASN A 269 25.74 -18.37 -2.86
C ASN A 269 27.18 -17.91 -3.15
N GLN A 270 27.37 -16.65 -3.57
CA GLN A 270 28.71 -16.09 -3.81
C GLN A 270 29.54 -15.99 -2.53
N ILE A 271 28.91 -15.67 -1.39
CA ILE A 271 29.56 -15.65 -0.08
C ILE A 271 30.01 -17.06 0.29
N ASP A 272 29.14 -18.07 0.16
CA ASP A 272 29.48 -19.47 0.46
C ASP A 272 30.67 -19.96 -0.41
N GLU A 273 30.72 -19.59 -1.69
CA GLU A 273 31.84 -19.91 -2.59
C GLU A 273 33.15 -19.24 -2.15
N LEU A 274 33.09 -17.98 -1.72
CA LEU A 274 34.25 -17.24 -1.24
C LEU A 274 34.78 -17.82 0.07
N GLU A 275 33.90 -18.18 1.01
CA GLU A 275 34.28 -18.82 2.26
C GLU A 275 34.94 -20.18 2.01
N ALA A 276 34.41 -20.98 1.08
CA ALA A 276 35.02 -22.25 0.68
C ALA A 276 36.42 -22.06 0.08
N ARG A 277 36.60 -21.05 -0.78
CA ARG A 277 37.92 -20.71 -1.35
C ARG A 277 38.90 -20.24 -0.28
N ASP A 278 38.47 -19.41 0.66
CA ASP A 278 39.35 -18.91 1.72
C ASP A 278 39.84 -20.06 2.61
N LYS A 279 38.94 -20.99 2.97
CA LYS A 279 39.31 -22.21 3.69
C LYS A 279 40.33 -23.06 2.92
N SER A 280 40.11 -23.27 1.62
CA SER A 280 41.07 -24.00 0.77
C SER A 280 42.44 -23.31 0.69
N ASN A 281 42.46 -21.97 0.64
CA ASN A 281 43.70 -21.20 0.62
C ASN A 281 44.45 -21.29 1.96
N GLN A 282 43.73 -21.23 3.09
CA GLN A 282 44.30 -21.42 4.43
C GLN A 282 44.92 -22.83 4.58
N GLU A 283 44.25 -23.87 4.11
CA GLU A 283 44.78 -25.24 4.14
C GLU A 283 46.05 -25.38 3.26
N LEU A 284 46.07 -24.74 2.09
CA LEU A 284 47.22 -24.73 1.20
C LEU A 284 48.41 -23.99 1.82
N LEU A 285 48.17 -22.85 2.48
CA LEU A 285 49.20 -22.13 3.23
C LEU A 285 49.76 -22.97 4.39
N ALA A 286 48.91 -23.66 5.15
CA ALA A 286 49.35 -24.54 6.23
C ALA A 286 50.20 -25.71 5.72
N LYS A 287 49.84 -26.30 4.57
CA LYS A 287 50.63 -27.37 3.92
C LYS A 287 51.98 -26.88 3.40
N HIS A 288 52.05 -25.62 2.97
CA HIS A 288 53.26 -24.97 2.47
C HIS A 288 54.05 -24.19 3.52
N ASP A 289 53.66 -24.22 4.79
CA ASP A 289 54.48 -23.80 5.93
C ASP A 289 55.61 -24.84 6.21
N LEU A 290 56.28 -25.22 5.12
CA LEU A 290 57.47 -26.04 5.05
C LEU A 290 58.65 -25.35 5.74
N ARG A 291 58.55 -24.06 6.09
CA ARG A 291 59.68 -23.26 6.54
C ARG A 291 60.17 -23.77 7.91
N ALA A 292 59.28 -23.97 8.86
CA ALA A 292 59.67 -24.43 10.21
C ALA A 292 60.16 -25.89 10.23
N THR A 293 59.48 -26.79 9.51
CA THR A 293 59.81 -28.22 9.48
C THR A 293 61.07 -28.51 8.65
N THR A 294 61.22 -27.87 7.49
CA THR A 294 62.39 -28.04 6.63
C THR A 294 63.63 -27.41 7.27
N LEU A 295 63.54 -26.22 7.88
CA LEU A 295 64.66 -25.61 8.60
C LEU A 295 65.13 -26.49 9.77
N LYS A 296 64.20 -27.12 10.51
CA LYS A 296 64.54 -28.03 11.62
C LYS A 296 65.25 -29.30 11.12
N ASN A 297 64.83 -29.86 10.00
CA ASN A 297 65.46 -31.05 9.41
C ASN A 297 66.85 -30.72 8.85
N ILE A 298 66.99 -29.61 8.13
CA ILE A 298 68.28 -29.12 7.63
C ILE A 298 69.25 -28.88 8.80
N SER A 299 68.82 -28.25 9.89
CA SER A 299 69.67 -28.02 11.06
C SER A 299 70.20 -29.33 11.64
N LYS A 300 69.35 -30.37 11.75
CA LYS A 300 69.76 -31.68 12.28
C LYS A 300 70.79 -32.39 11.39
N GLU A 301 70.63 -32.33 10.07
CA GLU A 301 71.60 -32.94 9.14
C GLU A 301 72.93 -32.19 9.14
N VAL A 302 72.91 -30.86 9.17
CA VAL A 302 74.11 -30.03 9.27
C VAL A 302 74.87 -30.29 10.57
N ASP A 303 74.16 -30.43 11.71
CA ASP A 303 74.78 -30.75 13.00
C ASP A 303 75.44 -32.13 12.99
N ALA A 304 74.81 -33.12 12.33
CA ALA A 304 75.34 -34.48 12.21
C ALA A 304 76.58 -34.53 11.31
N GLU A 305 76.59 -33.82 10.18
CA GLU A 305 77.78 -33.72 9.31
C GLU A 305 78.91 -32.94 9.97
N THR A 306 78.61 -31.85 10.68
CA THR A 306 79.60 -31.05 11.42
C THR A 306 80.31 -31.88 12.48
N LYS A 307 79.59 -32.75 13.21
CA LYS A 307 80.20 -33.66 14.19
C LYS A 307 81.13 -34.69 13.53
N LYS A 308 80.74 -35.26 12.39
CA LYS A 308 81.57 -36.21 11.64
C LYS A 308 82.87 -35.55 11.13
N ILE A 309 82.78 -34.33 10.60
CA ILE A 309 83.94 -33.58 10.11
C ILE A 309 84.89 -33.24 11.27
N LYS A 310 84.38 -32.77 12.42
CA LYS A 310 85.19 -32.50 13.61
C LYS A 310 85.92 -33.74 14.15
N SER A 311 85.30 -34.92 14.09
CA SER A 311 85.93 -36.17 14.53
C SER A 311 87.01 -36.71 13.57
N ALA A 312 87.02 -36.27 12.30
CA ALA A 312 87.98 -36.69 11.29
C ALA A 312 89.21 -35.76 11.19
N ALA A 313 89.17 -34.62 11.87
CA ALA A 313 90.23 -33.63 11.96
C ALA A 313 91.22 -34.02 13.07
N ILE A 314 92.48 -34.31 12.70
CA ILE A 314 93.55 -34.59 13.67
C ILE A 314 94.44 -33.33 13.81
N PRO A 315 94.55 -32.74 15.01
CA PRO A 315 95.41 -31.58 15.24
C PRO A 315 96.88 -31.96 15.05
N VAL A 316 97.66 -31.11 14.39
CA VAL A 316 99.11 -31.30 14.26
C VAL A 316 99.82 -30.09 14.85
N ASN A 317 100.65 -30.30 15.86
CA ASN A 317 101.50 -29.23 16.40
C ASN A 317 102.64 -28.95 15.41
N HIS A 318 102.83 -27.68 15.04
CA HIS A 318 103.94 -27.25 14.19
C HIS A 318 104.95 -26.42 14.98
N LEU A 319 106.24 -26.60 14.66
CA LEU A 319 107.38 -26.07 15.42
C LEU A 319 107.84 -24.67 14.98
N PHE A 320 107.28 -24.09 13.91
CA PHE A 320 107.56 -22.70 13.49
C PHE A 320 106.32 -22.06 12.84
N GLY A 321 105.67 -21.10 13.52
CA GLY A 321 104.56 -20.27 13.01
C GLY A 321 103.23 -20.48 13.74
N GLY A 322 102.59 -19.39 14.18
CA GLY A 322 101.41 -19.38 15.08
C GLY A 322 100.05 -19.68 14.44
N GLU A 323 99.99 -20.46 13.35
CA GLU A 323 98.73 -20.88 12.73
C GLU A 323 98.43 -22.36 13.05
N GLU A 324 97.17 -22.69 13.39
CA GLU A 324 96.75 -24.06 13.68
C GLU A 324 96.58 -24.88 12.39
N TYR A 325 97.26 -26.02 12.29
CA TYR A 325 97.16 -26.94 11.15
C TYR A 325 96.42 -28.23 11.52
N VAL A 326 95.57 -28.70 10.61
CA VAL A 326 94.81 -29.94 10.75
C VAL A 326 95.10 -30.85 9.56
N LYS A 327 95.40 -32.13 9.82
CA LYS A 327 95.62 -33.12 8.75
C LYS A 327 94.31 -33.84 8.43
N VAL A 328 93.86 -33.75 7.18
CA VAL A 328 92.61 -34.35 6.69
C VAL A 328 92.89 -35.20 5.44
N LYS A 329 92.22 -36.35 5.29
CA LYS A 329 92.36 -37.20 4.09
C LYS A 329 91.82 -36.45 2.85
N LYS A 330 92.45 -36.63 1.69
CA LYS A 330 92.09 -35.91 0.44
C LYS A 330 90.61 -36.04 0.04
N ASN A 331 90.01 -37.23 0.23
CA ASN A 331 88.59 -37.43 -0.05
C ASN A 331 87.68 -36.66 0.92
N ASP A 332 88.09 -36.51 2.17
CA ASP A 332 87.34 -35.76 3.18
C ASP A 332 87.56 -34.25 2.99
N TRP A 333 88.75 -33.82 2.56
CA TRP A 333 89.02 -32.44 2.14
C TRP A 333 88.14 -32.02 0.96
N ASN A 334 88.02 -32.86 -0.06
CA ASN A 334 87.15 -32.58 -1.21
C ASN A 334 85.68 -32.47 -0.80
N LYS A 335 85.21 -33.28 0.16
CA LYS A 335 83.86 -33.16 0.72
C LYS A 335 83.67 -31.87 1.50
N ILE A 336 84.67 -31.44 2.28
CA ILE A 336 84.65 -30.16 3.00
C ILE A 336 84.57 -29.00 2.01
N MET A 337 85.38 -29.01 0.95
CA MET A 337 85.38 -27.97 -0.08
C MET A 337 84.07 -27.93 -0.87
N ASP A 338 83.48 -29.08 -1.19
CA ASP A 338 82.19 -29.18 -1.88
C ASP A 338 81.01 -28.73 -0.98
N ALA A 339 81.06 -29.04 0.32
CA ALA A 339 80.12 -28.51 1.30
C ALA A 339 80.24 -26.98 1.45
N PHE A 340 81.47 -26.45 1.47
CA PHE A 340 81.72 -25.01 1.55
C PHE A 340 81.25 -24.29 0.29
N SER A 341 81.53 -24.84 -0.91
CA SER A 341 81.04 -24.31 -2.19
C SER A 341 79.52 -24.27 -2.26
N ARG A 342 78.85 -25.33 -1.78
CA ARG A 342 77.38 -25.37 -1.65
C ARG A 342 76.86 -24.37 -0.63
N ALA A 343 77.54 -24.18 0.51
CA ALA A 343 77.16 -23.19 1.52
C ALA A 343 77.28 -21.75 0.99
N VAL A 344 78.36 -21.42 0.28
CA VAL A 344 78.54 -20.10 -0.37
C VAL A 344 77.46 -19.87 -1.43
N SER A 345 77.16 -20.88 -2.25
CA SER A 345 76.08 -20.79 -3.26
C SER A 345 74.69 -20.62 -2.62
N ARG A 346 74.47 -21.24 -1.46
CA ARG A 346 73.22 -21.13 -0.71
C ARG A 346 73.07 -19.77 -0.02
N ASN A 347 74.16 -19.23 0.53
CA ASN A 347 74.19 -17.87 1.07
C ASN A 347 73.91 -16.83 -0.04
N TYR A 348 74.46 -17.03 -1.24
CA TYR A 348 74.13 -16.19 -2.40
C TYR A 348 72.64 -16.25 -2.78
N LEU A 349 72.03 -17.44 -2.75
CA LEU A 349 70.59 -17.60 -2.97
C LEU A 349 69.76 -16.96 -1.86
N LEU A 350 70.15 -17.12 -0.59
CA LEU A 350 69.49 -16.47 0.56
C LEU A 350 69.54 -14.95 0.42
N GLU A 351 70.70 -14.38 0.11
CA GLU A 351 70.86 -12.94 -0.09
C GLU A 351 69.97 -12.43 -1.25
N LYS A 352 69.83 -13.21 -2.33
CA LYS A 352 68.91 -12.91 -3.45
C LYS A 352 67.43 -12.92 -3.01
N TYR A 353 67.04 -13.87 -2.17
CA TYR A 353 65.66 -13.94 -1.64
C TYR A 353 65.39 -12.88 -0.58
N GLU A 354 66.34 -12.56 0.28
CA GLU A 354 66.26 -11.45 1.24
C GLU A 354 66.07 -10.12 0.52
N LYS A 355 66.82 -9.85 -0.56
CA LYS A 355 66.61 -8.67 -1.41
C LYS A 355 65.21 -8.61 -2.03
N LYS A 356 64.67 -9.76 -2.45
CA LYS A 356 63.29 -9.84 -2.98
C LYS A 356 62.23 -9.61 -1.89
N ILE A 357 62.40 -10.21 -0.72
CA ILE A 357 61.50 -10.05 0.43
C ILE A 357 61.49 -8.58 0.85
N PHE A 358 62.66 -7.97 1.02
CA PHE A 358 62.79 -6.55 1.34
C PHE A 358 62.07 -5.65 0.30
N ALA A 359 62.19 -5.96 -0.99
CA ALA A 359 61.50 -5.22 -2.04
C ALA A 359 59.97 -5.38 -1.96
N LEU A 360 59.47 -6.57 -1.60
CA LEU A 360 58.04 -6.82 -1.41
C LEU A 360 57.51 -6.13 -0.14
N GLU A 361 58.24 -6.18 0.97
CA GLU A 361 57.91 -5.48 2.20
C GLU A 361 57.81 -3.97 1.98
N LYS A 362 58.75 -3.39 1.21
CA LYS A 362 58.69 -1.97 0.83
C LYS A 362 57.46 -1.65 -0.03
N LYS A 363 57.06 -2.53 -0.94
CA LYS A 363 55.82 -2.37 -1.73
C LYS A 363 54.58 -2.42 -0.84
N ILE A 364 54.53 -3.37 0.10
CA ILE A 364 53.42 -3.48 1.05
C ILE A 364 53.33 -2.19 1.89
N ALA A 365 54.43 -1.71 2.45
CA ALA A 365 54.45 -0.46 3.21
C ALA A 365 53.93 0.74 2.39
N THR A 366 54.32 0.81 1.12
CA THR A 366 53.87 1.88 0.20
C THR A 366 52.36 1.80 -0.07
N LEU A 367 51.86 0.59 -0.34
CA LEU A 367 50.42 0.38 -0.59
C LEU A 367 49.59 0.65 0.67
N THR A 368 50.08 0.26 1.84
CA THR A 368 49.43 0.55 3.13
C THR A 368 49.34 2.05 3.38
N ASP A 369 50.42 2.81 3.13
CA ASP A 369 50.42 4.27 3.23
C ASP A 369 49.44 4.92 2.24
N GLN A 370 49.37 4.43 1.00
CA GLN A 370 48.40 4.89 0.01
C GLN A 370 46.95 4.63 0.44
N ILE A 371 46.67 3.44 0.99
CA ILE A 371 45.33 3.09 1.52
C ILE A 371 44.97 4.03 2.67
N GLU A 372 45.90 4.31 3.58
CA GLU A 372 45.64 5.19 4.71
C GLU A 372 45.35 6.63 4.24
N LYS A 373 46.10 7.14 3.26
CA LYS A 373 45.82 8.43 2.62
C LYS A 373 44.46 8.47 1.95
N LEU A 374 44.05 7.39 1.28
CA LEU A 374 42.71 7.30 0.67
C LEU A 374 41.61 7.29 1.74
N LYS A 375 41.79 6.56 2.84
CA LYS A 375 40.85 6.59 3.97
C LYS A 375 40.73 7.98 4.57
N GLN A 376 41.85 8.66 4.80
CA GLN A 376 41.87 10.04 5.27
C GLN A 376 41.23 11.02 4.28
N PHE A 377 41.44 10.82 2.98
CA PHE A 377 40.77 11.61 1.94
C PHE A 377 39.24 11.42 1.98
N VAL A 378 38.77 10.17 2.06
CA VAL A 378 37.34 9.85 2.16
C VAL A 378 36.73 10.47 3.42
N ALA A 379 37.41 10.38 4.56
CA ALA A 379 36.96 10.96 5.83
C ALA A 379 36.98 12.50 5.81
N SER A 380 38.08 13.12 5.38
CA SER A 380 38.23 14.60 5.34
C SER A 380 37.27 15.27 4.35
N ARG A 381 36.88 14.57 3.29
CA ARG A 381 35.89 15.05 2.31
C ARG A 381 34.46 14.68 2.69
N GLY A 382 34.26 13.99 3.82
CA GLY A 382 32.95 13.50 4.26
C GLY A 382 32.28 12.59 3.23
N LEU A 383 33.06 11.93 2.37
CA LEU A 383 32.52 11.13 1.27
C LEU A 383 31.85 9.85 1.78
N GLY A 384 32.30 9.33 2.93
CA GLY A 384 31.65 8.21 3.61
C GLY A 384 30.25 8.60 4.10
N GLU A 385 30.14 9.72 4.80
CA GLU A 385 28.85 10.25 5.26
C GLU A 385 27.95 10.64 4.08
N ALA A 386 28.48 11.31 3.06
CA ALA A 386 27.74 11.68 1.86
C ALA A 386 27.21 10.45 1.10
N PHE A 387 27.98 9.36 1.02
CA PHE A 387 27.53 8.11 0.44
C PHE A 387 26.43 7.45 1.29
N VAL A 388 26.57 7.45 2.61
CA VAL A 388 25.52 6.94 3.52
C VAL A 388 24.24 7.78 3.41
N GLU A 389 24.34 9.11 3.31
CA GLU A 389 23.19 9.99 3.09
C GLU A 389 22.56 9.78 1.72
N PHE A 390 23.36 9.60 0.67
CA PHE A 390 22.88 9.27 -0.67
C PHE A 390 22.12 7.95 -0.66
N VAL A 391 22.65 6.89 -0.05
CA VAL A 391 21.95 5.61 0.10
C VAL A 391 20.66 5.78 0.91
N LYS A 392 20.67 6.56 1.99
CA LYS A 392 19.45 6.90 2.75
C LYS A 392 18.43 7.68 1.93
N SER A 393 18.87 8.53 0.99
CA SER A 393 18.00 9.29 0.08
C SER A 393 17.32 8.41 -0.96
N LEU A 394 17.95 7.29 -1.32
CA LEU A 394 17.38 6.28 -2.22
C LEU A 394 16.36 5.39 -1.51
N ALA A 395 16.37 5.35 -0.17
CA ALA A 395 15.40 4.60 0.61
C ALA A 395 14.00 5.24 0.50
N PRO A 396 12.91 4.43 0.41
CA PRO A 396 11.57 4.97 0.27
C PRO A 396 11.19 5.87 1.45
N LYS A 397 10.88 7.15 1.18
CA LYS A 397 10.46 8.10 2.22
C LYS A 397 9.23 7.58 2.96
N SER A 398 9.28 7.61 4.30
CA SER A 398 8.14 7.25 5.14
C SER A 398 6.95 8.20 4.91
N PHE A 399 5.73 7.73 5.15
CA PHE A 399 4.51 8.54 5.01
C PHE A 399 4.58 9.83 5.85
N LYS A 400 5.21 9.77 7.04
CA LYS A 400 5.42 10.93 7.91
C LYS A 400 6.34 11.98 7.28
N GLN A 401 7.42 11.58 6.61
CA GLN A 401 8.31 12.50 5.88
C GLN A 401 7.62 13.11 4.66
N LYS A 402 6.86 12.31 3.88
CA LYS A 402 6.06 12.81 2.75
C LYS A 402 5.02 13.84 3.20
N LEU A 403 4.43 13.65 4.39
CA LEU A 403 3.46 14.58 4.95
C LEU A 403 4.10 15.91 5.39
N GLU A 404 5.27 15.86 6.01
CA GLU A 404 6.00 17.07 6.42
C GLU A 404 6.55 17.86 5.22
N GLU A 405 7.07 17.20 4.18
CA GLU A 405 7.47 17.86 2.92
C GLU A 405 6.28 18.58 2.29
N LYS A 406 5.11 17.93 2.23
CA LYS A 406 3.90 18.54 1.68
C LYS A 406 3.40 19.72 2.51
N LYS A 407 3.62 19.70 3.84
CA LYS A 407 3.34 20.86 4.70
C LYS A 407 4.31 22.01 4.44
N ALA A 408 5.60 21.72 4.22
CA ALA A 408 6.60 22.71 3.88
C ALA A 408 6.32 23.36 2.51
N ASP A 409 5.98 22.56 1.48
CA ASP A 409 5.61 23.05 0.15
C ASP A 409 4.38 23.97 0.21
N VAL A 410 3.38 23.59 0.99
CA VAL A 410 2.19 24.42 1.22
C VAL A 410 2.53 25.71 1.96
N ALA A 411 3.45 25.66 2.93
CA ALA A 411 3.91 26.84 3.63
C ALA A 411 4.69 27.80 2.71
N GLU A 412 5.55 27.28 1.83
CA GLU A 412 6.32 28.03 0.85
C GLU A 412 5.40 28.69 -0.19
N GLN A 413 4.44 27.92 -0.75
CA GLN A 413 3.43 28.45 -1.67
C GLN A 413 2.59 29.55 -1.03
N ASN A 414 2.24 29.39 0.25
CA ASN A 414 1.50 30.42 0.99
C ASN A 414 2.33 31.67 1.25
N ARG A 415 3.65 31.55 1.50
CA ARG A 415 4.56 32.71 1.58
C ARG A 415 4.64 33.43 0.24
N GLN A 416 4.85 32.69 -0.85
CA GLN A 416 4.96 33.27 -2.19
C GLN A 416 3.67 34.00 -2.59
N ARG A 417 2.50 33.40 -2.33
CA ARG A 417 1.20 34.06 -2.57
C ARG A 417 1.03 35.35 -1.78
N LYS A 418 1.47 35.41 -0.53
CA LYS A 418 1.42 36.63 0.29
C LYS A 418 2.33 37.72 -0.29
N ILE A 419 3.54 37.37 -0.73
CA ILE A 419 4.46 38.31 -1.38
C ILE A 419 3.84 38.86 -2.66
N THR A 420 3.32 38.00 -3.54
CA THR A 420 2.68 38.43 -4.79
C THR A 420 1.43 39.29 -4.55
N GLN A 421 0.62 38.98 -3.54
CA GLN A 421 -0.54 39.81 -3.16
C GLN A 421 -0.12 41.18 -2.64
N GLN A 422 0.95 41.25 -1.86
CA GLN A 422 1.48 42.51 -1.34
C GLN A 422 2.04 43.38 -2.48
N GLU A 423 2.82 42.80 -3.40
CA GLU A 423 3.34 43.50 -4.58
C GLU A 423 2.24 44.04 -5.49
N MET A 424 1.15 43.27 -5.66
CA MET A 424 -0.04 43.70 -6.41
C MET A 424 -0.76 44.87 -5.74
N LEU A 425 -0.88 44.84 -4.41
CA LEU A 425 -1.49 45.93 -3.65
C LEU A 425 -0.64 47.21 -3.70
N ASP A 426 0.68 47.07 -3.61
CA ASP A 426 1.62 48.20 -3.65
C ASP A 426 1.67 48.82 -5.05
N LYS A 427 1.63 48.00 -6.12
CA LYS A 427 1.45 48.49 -7.49
C LYS A 427 0.13 49.24 -7.69
N LYS A 428 -0.97 48.72 -7.14
CA LYS A 428 -2.29 49.37 -7.23
C LYS A 428 -2.32 50.71 -6.49
N LYS A 429 -1.68 50.80 -5.32
CA LYS A 429 -1.55 52.06 -4.56
C LYS A 429 -0.71 53.10 -5.32
N LYS A 430 0.41 52.69 -5.94
CA LYS A 430 1.21 53.59 -6.79
C LYS A 430 0.40 54.13 -7.98
N LEU A 431 -0.33 53.26 -8.68
CA LEU A 431 -1.15 53.67 -9.83
C LEU A 431 -2.27 54.65 -9.45
N GLN A 432 -2.79 54.56 -8.22
CA GLN A 432 -3.81 55.48 -7.69
C GLN A 432 -3.23 56.80 -7.16
N GLN A 433 -1.91 56.91 -6.97
CA GLN A 433 -1.24 58.15 -6.59
C GLN A 433 -0.72 58.93 -7.81
N GLU A 434 -0.62 58.27 -8.97
CA GLU A 434 -0.16 58.84 -10.25
C GLU A 434 -1.32 59.27 -11.18
N MET A 435 -2.58 58.98 -10.81
CA MET A 435 -3.80 59.55 -11.40
C MET A 435 -4.40 60.59 -10.45
#